data_AF-A0A7J4FA80-F1
#
_entry.id   AF-A0A7J4FA80-F1
#
_cell.length_a   1.000
_cell.length_b   1.000
_cell.length_c   1.000
_cell.angle_alpha   90.00
_cell.angle_beta   90.00
_cell.angle_gamma   90.00
#
_symmetry.space_group_name_H-M   'P 1'
#
loop_
_entity.id
_entity.type
_entity.pdbx_description
1 polymer ?
#
loop_
_entity_poly.entity_id
_entity_poly.type
_entity_poly.pdbx_seq_one_letter_code
_entity_poly.pdbx_strand_id
1 'polypeptide(L)' 'MREVRAPRGGEFTCRGWGQEAAMRMLMNNLDPEVAKDPAHLVVYGGIGKA' A
#
# COMPACT_ATOMS: atom_id res chain seq x y z
N MET A 1 -0.42 -14.78 2.06
CA MET A 1 -0.31 -13.41 1.52
C MET A 1 1.09 -12.91 1.85
N ARG A 2 1.81 -12.29 0.91
CA ARG A 2 3.09 -11.61 1.23
C ARG A 2 2.76 -10.29 1.93
N GLU A 3 3.45 -9.96 3.02
CA GLU A 3 3.28 -8.65 3.67
C GLU A 3 3.60 -7.52 2.69
N VAL A 4 2.69 -6.57 2.54
CA VAL A 4 2.84 -5.39 1.68
C VAL A 4 3.20 -4.21 2.56
N ARG A 5 4.30 -3.51 2.27
CA ARG A 5 4.71 -2.28 2.96
C ARG A 5 5.27 -1.29 1.96
N ALA A 6 4.88 -0.02 2.08
CA ALA A 6 5.34 1.02 1.17
C ALA A 6 6.85 1.30 1.33
N PRO A 7 7.63 1.37 0.22
CA PRO A 7 9.02 1.81 0.24
C PRO A 7 9.18 3.19 0.91
N ARG A 8 10.26 3.36 1.68
CA ARG A 8 10.58 4.59 2.43
C ARG A 8 11.87 5.21 1.91
N GLY A 9 12.09 6.49 2.20
CA GLY A 9 13.28 7.23 1.75
C GLY A 9 13.18 7.74 0.31
N GLY A 10 14.31 8.24 -0.19
CA GLY A 10 14.42 8.94 -1.48
C GLY A 10 14.74 8.07 -2.69
N GLU A 11 14.90 6.76 -2.51
CA GLU A 11 15.12 5.82 -3.62
C GLU A 11 13.81 5.56 -4.39
N PHE A 12 13.92 5.39 -5.70
CA PHE A 12 12.78 5.13 -6.58
C PHE A 12 12.67 3.67 -6.98
N THR A 13 11.45 3.17 -7.02
CA THR A 13 11.13 1.89 -7.68
C THR A 13 10.55 2.13 -9.08
N CYS A 14 9.78 3.21 -9.24
CA CYS A 14 9.18 3.64 -10.50
C CYS A 14 10.06 4.63 -11.28
N ARG A 15 9.65 4.97 -12.50
CA ARG A 15 10.39 5.89 -13.39
C ARG A 15 10.18 7.38 -13.05
N GLY A 16 9.39 7.69 -12.03
CA GLY A 16 9.17 9.06 -11.58
C GLY A 16 8.19 9.17 -10.42
N TRP A 17 8.17 10.34 -9.77
CA TRP A 17 7.40 10.60 -8.55
C TRP A 17 5.90 10.37 -8.69
N GLY A 18 5.28 10.70 -9.83
CA GLY A 18 3.83 10.50 -10.00
C GLY A 18 3.42 9.02 -9.87
N GLN A 19 4.20 8.14 -10.51
CA GLN A 19 4.00 6.68 -10.45
C GLN A 19 4.38 6.13 -9.06
N GLU A 20 5.51 6.59 -8.52
CA GLU A 20 6.01 6.20 -7.21
C GLU A 20 5.02 6.55 -6.09
N ALA A 21 4.45 7.75 -6.11
CA ALA A 21 3.50 8.21 -5.10
C ALA A 21 2.21 7.38 -5.12
N ALA A 22 1.65 7.11 -6.31
CA ALA A 22 0.47 6.26 -6.45
C ALA A 22 0.74 4.84 -5.90
N MET A 23 1.88 4.25 -6.25
CA MET A 23 2.30 2.94 -5.76
C MET A 23 2.46 2.93 -4.23
N ARG A 24 3.18 3.90 -3.66
CA ARG A 24 3.39 3.99 -2.21
C ARG A 24 2.08 4.17 -1.45
N MET A 25 1.15 4.97 -1.97
CA MET A 25 -0.16 5.14 -1.36
C MET A 25 -0.98 3.85 -1.38
N LEU A 26 -0.98 3.14 -2.52
CA LEU A 26 -1.66 1.84 -2.62
C LEU A 26 -1.07 0.81 -1.64
N MET A 27 0.26 0.72 -1.58
CA MET A 27 0.95 -0.19 -0.66
C MET A 27 0.71 0.19 0.80
N ASN A 28 0.63 1.48 1.12
CA ASN A 28 0.34 1.96 2.47
C ASN A 28 -1.07 1.57 2.93
N ASN A 29 -2.05 1.58 2.03
CA ASN A 29 -3.41 1.11 2.34
C ASN A 29 -3.45 -0.39 2.68
N LEU A 30 -2.46 -1.17 2.24
CA LEU A 30 -2.36 -2.61 2.49
C LEU A 30 -1.32 -2.96 3.55
N ASP A 31 -0.71 -1.97 4.20
CA ASP A 31 0.25 -2.19 5.28
C ASP A 31 -0.46 -2.83 6.48
N PRO A 32 0.06 -3.91 7.10
CA PRO A 32 -0.55 -4.54 8.28
C PRO A 32 -0.80 -3.61 9.46
N GLU A 33 -0.08 -2.49 9.56
CA GLU A 33 -0.30 -1.48 10.60
C GLU A 33 -1.42 -0.48 10.24
N VAL A 34 -1.87 -0.46 8.98
CA VAL A 34 -2.89 0.46 8.45
C VAL A 34 -4.19 -0.27 8.10
N ALA A 35 -4.07 -1.39 7.38
CA ALA A 35 -5.19 -2.20 6.91
C ALA A 35 -5.81 -3.01 8.04
N LYS A 36 -7.13 -3.07 8.09
CA LYS A 36 -7.85 -3.93 9.05
C LYS A 36 -7.68 -5.42 8.75
N ASP A 37 -7.69 -5.80 7.47
CA ASP A 37 -7.40 -7.17 7.01
C ASP A 37 -6.69 -7.12 5.65
N PRO A 38 -5.35 -6.91 5.64
CA PRO A 38 -4.57 -6.79 4.42
C PRO A 38 -4.58 -8.08 3.59
N ALA A 39 -4.73 -9.25 4.22
CA ALA A 39 -4.73 -10.54 3.54
C ALA A 39 -5.95 -10.72 2.61
N HIS A 40 -7.02 -9.98 2.86
CA HIS A 40 -8.22 -9.93 2.00
C HIS A 40 -8.39 -8.57 1.29
N LEU A 41 -7.32 -7.77 1.24
CA LEU A 41 -7.28 -6.42 0.65
C LEU A 41 -8.26 -5.42 1.29
N VAL A 42 -8.65 -5.62 2.55
CA VAL A 42 -9.62 -4.78 3.25
C VAL A 42 -8.91 -3.68 4.03
N VAL A 43 -9.14 -2.43 3.63
CA VAL A 43 -8.51 -1.24 4.25
C VAL A 43 -9.34 -0.75 5.45
N TYR A 44 -10.63 -0.45 5.26
CA TYR A 44 -11.60 -0.14 6.32
C TYR A 44 -13.06 -0.31 5.83
N GLY A 45 -14.03 -0.36 6.77
CA GLY A 45 -15.46 -0.25 6.45
C GLY A 45 -16.17 -1.50 5.90
N GLY A 46 -15.66 -2.71 6.17
CA GLY A 46 -16.29 -3.95 5.67
C GLY A 46 -15.63 -4.45 4.38
N ILE A 47 -16.31 -4.39 3.23
CA ILE A 47 -15.84 -4.90 1.91
C ILE A 47 -15.02 -3.88 1.08
N GLY A 48 -14.59 -2.77 1.66
CA GLY A 48 -13.77 -1.77 0.96
C GLY A 48 -12.42 -2.35 0.56
N LYS A 49 -12.23 -2.60 -0.74
CA LYS A 49 -11.00 -3.16 -1.31
C LYS A 49 -10.12 -2.06 -1.91
N ALA A 50 -8.81 -2.20 -1.74
CA ALA A 50 -7.80 -1.41 -2.45
C ALA A 50 -7.54 -1.96 -3.86
#